data_AF-A0A7V7N167-F1
#
_entry.id   AF-A0A7V7N167-F1
#
_cell.length_a   1.000
_cell.length_b   1.000
_cell.length_c   1.000
_cell.angle_alpha   90.00
_cell.angle_beta   90.00
_cell.angle_gamma   90.00
#
_symmetry.space_group_name_H-M   'P 1'
#
loop_
_entity.id
_entity.type
_entity.pdbx_description
1 polymer ?
#
loop_
_entity_poly.entity_id
_entity_poly.type
_entity_poly.pdbx_seq_one_letter_code
_entity_poly.pdbx_strand_id
1 'polypeptide(L)'
;MKHVKTILLILTGIFTVHTQQVVAAEFCATTSAGLEFVLAAAEANGQSDIIRIAEGSYDAPVGGFDFNSNENFDLTISGGWSEFFGNACGQQVTPDAFGTVLDGNGTERIMTIRVGQNSDIKVSNLFFLNGFVTGPAGRGGGLYLLSQDGYLGDVMIENNTFISNSANFGGALSLSRGYRIEVRNNLFTVNHAESGSAVEIVNNDAWGVYFTNNTVYQNTTDSTHPTNAGGLYLYNSGTSSALVANNIFWNNDNHDVRATGGGDKYFKYNDYQSFSGSFDEVTMNIQVAPEFESGWFNYTPVYNSPLVNGGTTPPPFVPIPPPFLSDWGVGTHDIYGNPRIQNAQIDIGAVESSHGDLIFIDGFE
;
A
#
# COMPACT_ATOMS: atom_id res chain seq x y z
N MET A 1 -3.32 -72.05 48.57
CA MET A 1 -3.77 -70.74 48.06
C MET A 1 -2.53 -69.91 47.75
N LYS A 2 -2.16 -69.78 46.46
CA LYS A 2 -1.00 -68.99 46.01
C LYS A 2 -1.52 -67.62 45.56
N HIS A 3 -1.10 -66.55 46.23
CA HIS A 3 -1.43 -65.18 45.86
C HIS A 3 -0.61 -64.75 44.64
N VAL A 4 -1.30 -64.46 43.53
CA VAL A 4 -0.71 -63.82 42.35
C VAL A 4 -0.75 -62.30 42.59
N LYS A 5 0.43 -61.66 42.64
CA LYS A 5 0.56 -60.20 42.69
C LYS A 5 0.57 -59.66 41.26
N THR A 6 -0.49 -58.95 40.88
CA THR A 6 -0.56 -58.20 39.63
C THR A 6 0.25 -56.91 39.77
N ILE A 7 1.35 -56.78 39.03
CA ILE A 7 2.17 -55.57 38.94
C ILE A 7 1.57 -54.71 37.83
N LEU A 8 1.01 -53.55 38.20
CA LEU A 8 0.52 -52.53 37.29
C LEU A 8 1.72 -51.68 36.83
N LEU A 9 2.18 -51.89 35.60
CA LEU A 9 3.20 -51.06 34.96
C LEU A 9 2.54 -49.76 34.48
N ILE A 10 2.78 -48.65 35.16
CA ILE A 10 2.38 -47.32 34.70
C ILE A 10 3.43 -46.86 33.69
N LEU A 11 3.06 -46.88 32.41
CA LEU A 11 3.87 -46.37 31.30
C LEU A 11 3.77 -44.84 31.30
N THR A 12 4.72 -44.15 31.92
CA THR A 12 4.85 -42.69 31.85
C THR A 12 5.32 -42.33 30.44
N GLY A 13 4.36 -42.07 29.54
CA GLY A 13 4.64 -41.54 28.21
C GLY A 13 5.21 -40.13 28.33
N ILE A 14 6.50 -39.98 28.04
CA ILE A 14 7.15 -38.67 27.88
C ILE A 14 6.57 -38.06 26.59
N PHE A 15 5.61 -37.15 26.71
CA PHE A 15 5.17 -36.30 25.61
C PHE A 15 6.29 -35.30 25.31
N THR A 16 7.09 -35.58 24.28
CA THR A 16 8.00 -34.61 23.68
C THR A 16 7.18 -33.57 22.93
N VAL A 17 6.84 -32.48 23.61
CA VAL A 17 6.24 -31.30 22.98
C VAL A 17 7.28 -30.72 22.01
N HIS A 18 7.16 -31.05 20.74
CA HIS A 18 7.91 -30.38 19.68
C HIS A 18 7.24 -29.04 19.45
N THR A 19 7.80 -27.98 20.04
CA THR A 19 7.49 -26.62 19.64
C THR A 19 8.07 -26.42 18.25
N GLN A 20 7.26 -26.54 17.20
CA GLN A 20 7.68 -26.05 15.89
C GLN A 20 7.85 -24.54 16.02
N GLN A 21 9.05 -24.04 15.70
CA GLN A 21 9.22 -22.61 15.50
C GLN A 21 8.29 -22.21 14.36
N VAL A 22 7.33 -21.34 14.64
CA VAL A 22 6.51 -20.70 13.62
C VAL A 22 7.42 -19.68 12.96
N VAL A 23 8.04 -20.08 11.85
CA VAL A 23 8.77 -19.20 10.95
C VAL A 23 7.86 -18.98 9.75
N ALA A 24 7.76 -17.74 9.27
CA ALA A 24 7.03 -17.46 8.05
C ALA A 24 7.64 -18.22 6.86
N ALA A 25 6.81 -18.76 5.99
CA ALA A 25 7.26 -19.37 4.74
C ALA A 25 7.80 -18.27 3.81
N GLU A 26 9.03 -18.43 3.34
CA GLU A 26 9.63 -17.50 2.39
C GLU A 26 9.58 -18.08 0.97
N PHE A 27 9.02 -17.32 0.04
CA PHE A 27 8.95 -17.66 -1.37
C PHE A 27 9.71 -16.65 -2.22
N CYS A 28 10.23 -17.11 -3.36
CA CYS A 28 10.89 -16.28 -4.34
C CYS A 28 10.28 -16.51 -5.73
N ALA A 29 9.86 -15.44 -6.40
CA ALA A 29 9.32 -15.48 -7.75
C ALA A 29 10.21 -14.71 -8.72
N THR A 30 10.63 -15.36 -9.81
CA THR A 30 11.50 -14.78 -10.85
C THR A 30 10.84 -14.73 -12.24
N THR A 31 9.60 -15.21 -12.36
CA THR A 31 8.80 -15.23 -13.59
C THR A 31 7.31 -15.12 -13.24
N SER A 32 6.44 -14.76 -14.20
CA SER A 32 4.98 -14.73 -13.98
C SER A 32 4.43 -16.09 -13.52
N ALA A 33 4.76 -17.17 -14.21
CA ALA A 33 4.33 -18.51 -13.83
C ALA A 33 4.87 -18.93 -12.44
N GLY A 34 6.08 -18.47 -12.09
CA GLY A 34 6.64 -18.64 -10.76
C GLY A 34 5.84 -17.87 -9.70
N LEU A 35 5.42 -16.64 -10.01
CA LEU A 35 4.60 -15.82 -9.11
C LEU A 35 3.22 -16.47 -8.87
N GLU A 36 2.56 -16.94 -9.93
CA GLU A 36 1.31 -17.71 -9.81
C GLU A 36 1.48 -18.93 -8.90
N PHE A 37 2.57 -19.69 -9.10
CA PHE A 37 2.84 -20.88 -8.32
C PHE A 37 3.08 -20.58 -6.84
N VAL A 38 3.86 -19.54 -6.51
CA VAL A 38 4.14 -19.21 -5.11
C VAL A 38 2.93 -18.62 -4.39
N LEU A 39 2.09 -17.84 -5.06
CA LEU A 39 0.84 -17.35 -4.49
C LEU A 39 -0.08 -18.53 -4.14
N ALA A 40 -0.27 -19.47 -5.08
CA ALA A 40 -1.06 -20.68 -4.84
C ALA A 40 -0.47 -21.57 -3.73
N ALA A 41 0.86 -21.61 -3.57
CA ALA A 41 1.50 -22.35 -2.49
C ALA A 41 1.32 -21.69 -1.11
N ALA A 42 1.29 -20.35 -1.07
CA ALA A 42 1.09 -19.57 0.14
C ALA A 42 -0.36 -19.69 0.68
N GLU A 43 -1.37 -19.76 -0.20
CA GLU A 43 -2.79 -19.77 0.18
C GLU A 43 -3.22 -20.77 1.27
N ALA A 44 -2.54 -21.91 1.38
CA ALA A 44 -2.97 -23.05 2.20
C ALA A 44 -1.81 -23.79 2.90
N ASN A 45 -0.70 -23.10 3.19
CA ASN A 45 0.46 -23.75 3.83
C ASN A 45 0.40 -23.75 5.37
N GLY A 46 -0.59 -23.04 5.96
CA GLY A 46 -0.78 -22.96 7.40
C GLY A 46 0.28 -22.13 8.13
N GLN A 47 0.88 -21.13 7.48
CA GLN A 47 1.93 -20.25 7.99
C GLN A 47 1.72 -18.82 7.49
N SER A 48 2.38 -17.83 8.13
CA SER A 48 2.53 -16.51 7.53
C SER A 48 3.48 -16.60 6.34
N ASP A 49 3.28 -15.74 5.33
CA ASP A 49 3.98 -15.82 4.05
C ASP A 49 4.75 -14.54 3.73
N ILE A 50 5.99 -14.72 3.27
CA ILE A 50 6.83 -13.66 2.71
C ILE A 50 7.14 -14.02 1.27
N ILE A 51 6.47 -13.35 0.34
CA ILE A 51 6.66 -13.50 -1.10
C ILE A 51 7.58 -12.39 -1.58
N ARG A 52 8.79 -12.78 -1.97
CA ARG A 52 9.80 -11.91 -2.58
C ARG A 52 9.72 -12.06 -4.10
N ILE A 53 9.57 -10.95 -4.79
CA ILE A 53 9.53 -10.92 -6.25
C ILE A 53 10.82 -10.27 -6.73
N ALA A 54 11.57 -11.01 -7.53
CA ALA A 54 12.79 -10.48 -8.12
C ALA A 54 12.49 -9.27 -9.03
N GLU A 55 13.48 -8.42 -9.24
CA GLU A 55 13.42 -7.39 -10.27
C GLU A 55 13.19 -8.01 -11.65
N GLY A 56 12.36 -7.35 -12.45
CA GLY A 56 11.92 -7.88 -13.73
C GLY A 56 10.51 -7.43 -14.10
N SER A 57 10.04 -7.93 -15.25
CA SER A 57 8.70 -7.69 -15.75
C SER A 57 7.90 -9.00 -15.76
N TYR A 58 6.68 -8.92 -15.25
CA TYR A 58 5.79 -10.03 -15.00
C TYR A 58 4.44 -9.71 -15.63
N ASP A 59 4.17 -10.30 -16.79
CA ASP A 59 2.86 -10.25 -17.41
C ASP A 59 1.84 -10.96 -16.52
N ALA A 60 0.73 -10.29 -16.21
CA ALA A 60 -0.38 -10.88 -15.50
C ALA A 60 -0.99 -12.03 -16.34
N PRO A 61 -1.24 -13.20 -15.74
CA PRO A 61 -1.92 -14.30 -16.43
C PRO A 61 -3.38 -13.93 -16.68
N VAL A 62 -4.09 -14.77 -17.46
CA VAL A 62 -5.54 -14.63 -17.64
C VAL A 62 -6.24 -14.70 -16.28
N GLY A 63 -7.00 -13.66 -15.92
CA GLY A 63 -7.63 -13.50 -14.61
C GLY A 63 -6.79 -12.77 -13.56
N GLY A 64 -5.52 -12.48 -13.85
CA GLY A 64 -4.59 -11.81 -12.94
C GLY A 64 -3.90 -12.75 -11.95
N PHE A 65 -2.92 -12.21 -11.22
CA PHE A 65 -2.36 -12.88 -10.05
C PHE A 65 -3.41 -12.90 -8.93
N ASP A 66 -3.73 -14.09 -8.40
CA ASP A 66 -4.74 -14.26 -7.36
C ASP A 66 -4.08 -14.86 -6.11
N PHE A 67 -4.39 -14.29 -4.95
CA PHE A 67 -4.15 -14.88 -3.64
C PHE A 67 -5.47 -14.92 -2.89
N ASN A 68 -5.92 -16.11 -2.51
CA ASN A 68 -7.19 -16.31 -1.84
C ASN A 68 -7.04 -17.30 -0.67
N SER A 69 -6.77 -16.74 0.52
CA SER A 69 -6.65 -17.51 1.75
C SER A 69 -7.79 -17.25 2.71
N ASN A 70 -8.24 -18.30 3.40
CA ASN A 70 -9.14 -18.19 4.56
C ASN A 70 -8.39 -18.42 5.88
N GLU A 71 -7.06 -18.53 5.82
CA GLU A 71 -6.23 -18.68 6.99
C GLU A 71 -6.08 -17.32 7.72
N ASN A 72 -5.75 -17.37 9.01
CA ASN A 72 -5.48 -16.18 9.83
C ASN A 72 -3.97 -16.00 10.00
N PHE A 73 -3.27 -15.97 8.86
CA PHE A 73 -1.82 -15.77 8.79
C PHE A 73 -1.49 -14.57 7.93
N ASP A 74 -0.38 -13.92 8.25
CA ASP A 74 0.03 -12.67 7.62
C ASP A 74 0.61 -12.91 6.24
N LEU A 75 0.47 -11.93 5.35
CA LEU A 75 1.02 -11.97 4.00
C LEU A 75 1.83 -10.71 3.73
N THR A 76 3.09 -10.90 3.36
CA THR A 76 3.95 -9.82 2.84
C THR A 76 4.34 -10.14 1.40
N ILE A 77 4.00 -9.26 0.46
CA ILE A 77 4.45 -9.31 -0.93
C ILE A 77 5.34 -8.11 -1.19
N SER A 78 6.55 -8.34 -1.72
CA SER A 78 7.46 -7.23 -2.04
C SER A 78 8.30 -7.46 -3.29
N GLY A 79 8.53 -6.38 -4.05
CA GLY A 79 9.45 -6.35 -5.19
C GLY A 79 10.83 -5.78 -4.86
N GLY A 80 11.65 -5.53 -5.88
CA GLY A 80 13.01 -4.98 -5.75
C GLY A 80 14.04 -5.99 -5.24
N TRP A 81 13.77 -7.29 -5.36
CA TRP A 81 14.72 -8.33 -4.93
C TRP A 81 15.70 -8.67 -6.04
N SER A 82 16.96 -8.87 -5.68
CA SER A 82 18.03 -9.20 -6.61
C SER A 82 18.78 -10.45 -6.18
N GLU A 83 19.51 -11.03 -7.14
CA GLU A 83 20.32 -12.21 -6.90
C GLU A 83 21.49 -11.89 -5.96
N PHE A 84 21.70 -12.77 -4.97
CA PHE A 84 22.84 -12.70 -4.08
C PHE A 84 23.29 -14.10 -3.66
N PHE A 85 24.54 -14.45 -4.00
CA PHE A 85 25.18 -15.73 -3.66
C PHE A 85 24.36 -16.98 -4.05
N GLY A 86 23.75 -16.97 -5.23
CA GLY A 86 22.94 -18.05 -5.80
C GLY A 86 21.47 -18.03 -5.37
N ASN A 87 21.04 -17.08 -4.55
CA ASN A 87 19.64 -16.89 -4.18
C ASN A 87 19.05 -15.75 -5.03
N ALA A 88 18.09 -16.05 -5.91
CA ALA A 88 17.49 -15.09 -6.83
C ALA A 88 16.71 -13.96 -6.13
N CYS A 89 16.29 -14.16 -4.88
CA CYS A 89 15.71 -13.12 -4.02
C CYS A 89 16.54 -12.98 -2.74
N GLY A 90 17.87 -12.92 -2.90
CA GLY A 90 18.82 -12.98 -1.79
C GLY A 90 19.05 -11.66 -1.07
N GLN A 91 18.80 -10.53 -1.72
CA GLN A 91 18.92 -9.21 -1.12
C GLN A 91 17.99 -8.18 -1.79
N GLN A 92 17.68 -7.10 -1.07
CA GLN A 92 17.01 -5.90 -1.57
C GLN A 92 17.95 -4.73 -1.29
N VAL A 93 18.74 -4.32 -2.30
CA VAL A 93 19.80 -3.30 -2.12
C VAL A 93 19.20 -1.90 -2.03
N THR A 94 18.21 -1.61 -2.88
CA THR A 94 17.47 -0.36 -2.88
C THR A 94 16.03 -0.69 -3.22
N PRO A 95 15.05 -0.33 -2.35
CA PRO A 95 13.65 -0.62 -2.59
C PRO A 95 13.05 0.36 -3.61
N ASP A 96 13.53 0.30 -4.85
CA ASP A 96 12.98 1.06 -5.98
C ASP A 96 11.69 0.38 -6.47
N ALA A 97 10.58 1.11 -6.39
CA ALA A 97 9.26 0.61 -6.79
C ALA A 97 9.19 0.26 -8.29
N PHE A 98 10.06 0.84 -9.12
CA PHE A 98 10.08 0.60 -10.57
C PHE A 98 10.84 -0.66 -10.99
N GLY A 99 11.57 -1.31 -10.08
CA GLY A 99 12.40 -2.48 -10.38
C GLY A 99 11.63 -3.79 -10.64
N THR A 100 10.43 -3.92 -10.06
CA THR A 100 9.56 -5.10 -10.23
C THR A 100 8.22 -4.68 -10.83
N VAL A 101 8.05 -4.91 -12.12
CA VAL A 101 6.88 -4.52 -12.89
C VAL A 101 5.92 -5.69 -13.02
N LEU A 102 4.69 -5.50 -12.54
CA LEU A 102 3.56 -6.38 -12.79
C LEU A 102 2.68 -5.69 -13.85
N ASP A 103 2.53 -6.29 -15.03
CA ASP A 103 1.86 -5.67 -16.18
C ASP A 103 0.56 -6.40 -16.56
N GLY A 104 -0.56 -5.71 -16.51
CA GLY A 104 -1.88 -6.23 -16.90
C GLY A 104 -2.12 -6.28 -18.40
N ASN A 105 -1.18 -5.75 -19.21
CA ASN A 105 -1.22 -5.65 -20.67
C ASN A 105 -2.48 -4.93 -21.22
N GLY A 106 -3.16 -4.15 -20.39
CA GLY A 106 -4.41 -3.48 -20.72
C GLY A 106 -5.60 -4.44 -20.83
N THR A 107 -5.47 -5.69 -20.39
CA THR A 107 -6.51 -6.72 -20.54
C THR A 107 -6.92 -7.38 -19.22
N GLU A 108 -6.00 -7.46 -18.26
CA GLU A 108 -6.21 -8.19 -17.02
C GLU A 108 -6.08 -7.27 -15.80
N ARG A 109 -6.86 -7.56 -14.75
CA ARG A 109 -6.52 -7.04 -13.42
C ARG A 109 -5.15 -7.61 -13.05
N ILE A 110 -4.26 -6.81 -12.49
CA ILE A 110 -2.92 -7.30 -12.17
C ILE A 110 -2.95 -8.25 -10.98
N MET A 111 -3.52 -7.81 -9.84
CA MET A 111 -3.52 -8.61 -8.61
C MET A 111 -4.82 -8.52 -7.83
N THR A 112 -5.29 -9.67 -7.35
CA THR A 112 -6.38 -9.79 -6.38
C THR A 112 -5.87 -10.46 -5.10
N ILE A 113 -6.17 -9.86 -3.95
CA ILE A 113 -5.88 -10.44 -2.63
C ILE A 113 -7.22 -10.58 -1.88
N ARG A 114 -7.52 -11.81 -1.47
CA ARG A 114 -8.67 -12.17 -0.62
C ARG A 114 -8.15 -12.88 0.61
N VAL A 115 -8.43 -12.33 1.77
CA VAL A 115 -7.91 -12.83 3.05
C VAL A 115 -9.04 -13.13 4.04
N GLY A 116 -8.72 -13.96 5.02
CA GLY A 116 -9.59 -14.35 6.13
C GLY A 116 -9.90 -13.18 7.07
N GLN A 117 -10.24 -13.47 8.32
CA GLN A 117 -10.70 -12.45 9.27
C GLN A 117 -9.55 -11.79 10.06
N ASN A 118 -8.40 -12.44 10.21
CA ASN A 118 -7.32 -11.93 11.06
C ASN A 118 -5.95 -12.22 10.42
N SER A 119 -5.55 -11.38 9.46
CA SER A 119 -4.26 -11.49 8.76
C SER A 119 -3.72 -10.10 8.52
N ASP A 120 -2.47 -9.83 8.85
CA ASP A 120 -1.86 -8.56 8.45
C ASP A 120 -1.34 -8.66 7.00
N ILE A 121 -1.64 -7.67 6.17
CA ILE A 121 -1.27 -7.65 4.75
C ILE A 121 -0.34 -6.50 4.47
N LYS A 122 0.82 -6.80 3.86
CA LYS A 122 1.75 -5.80 3.34
C LYS A 122 2.03 -6.02 1.87
N VAL A 123 1.87 -4.98 1.06
CA VAL A 123 2.28 -4.95 -0.35
C VAL A 123 3.20 -3.76 -0.58
N SER A 124 4.42 -4.01 -1.07
CA SER A 124 5.39 -2.93 -1.23
C SER A 124 6.42 -3.09 -2.35
N ASN A 125 6.96 -1.97 -2.84
CA ASN A 125 8.03 -1.93 -3.84
C ASN A 125 7.66 -2.63 -5.15
N LEU A 126 6.42 -2.43 -5.61
CA LEU A 126 5.93 -2.98 -6.86
C LEU A 126 5.43 -1.88 -7.80
N PHE A 127 5.59 -2.11 -9.10
CA PHE A 127 5.02 -1.28 -10.15
C PHE A 127 3.87 -2.03 -10.83
N PHE A 128 2.65 -1.59 -10.54
CA PHE A 128 1.40 -2.01 -11.18
C PHE A 128 1.12 -1.19 -12.45
N LEU A 129 1.30 -1.82 -13.61
CA LEU A 129 1.21 -1.17 -14.92
C LEU A 129 0.08 -1.77 -15.77
N ASN A 130 -0.68 -0.91 -16.46
CA ASN A 130 -1.69 -1.30 -17.46
C ASN A 130 -2.73 -2.33 -16.97
N GLY A 131 -3.08 -2.34 -15.69
CA GLY A 131 -4.14 -3.19 -15.16
C GLY A 131 -5.50 -2.80 -15.73
N PHE A 132 -6.35 -3.76 -16.06
CA PHE A 132 -7.64 -3.49 -16.68
C PHE A 132 -8.73 -4.44 -16.17
N VAL A 133 -9.82 -3.89 -15.68
CA VAL A 133 -11.02 -4.67 -15.36
C VAL A 133 -12.28 -3.95 -15.84
N THR A 134 -13.18 -4.70 -16.45
CA THR A 134 -14.46 -4.18 -16.95
C THR A 134 -15.63 -4.57 -16.08
N GLY A 135 -16.76 -3.90 -16.33
CA GLY A 135 -18.05 -4.27 -15.79
C GLY A 135 -18.42 -3.50 -14.52
N PRO A 136 -19.71 -3.51 -14.15
CA PRO A 136 -20.25 -2.63 -13.11
C PRO A 136 -19.70 -2.91 -11.70
N ALA A 137 -19.13 -4.10 -11.48
CA ALA A 137 -18.47 -4.48 -10.23
C ALA A 137 -16.93 -4.54 -10.35
N GLY A 138 -16.36 -4.07 -11.47
CA GLY A 138 -14.92 -4.05 -11.71
C GLY A 138 -14.23 -3.08 -10.74
N ARG A 139 -13.36 -3.62 -9.89
CA ARG A 139 -12.61 -2.86 -8.88
C ARG A 139 -11.11 -3.11 -9.00
N GLY A 140 -10.28 -2.10 -8.71
CA GLY A 140 -8.84 -2.27 -8.54
C GLY A 140 -8.17 -2.83 -9.79
N GLY A 141 -8.00 -2.03 -10.84
CA GLY A 141 -7.38 -2.49 -12.09
C GLY A 141 -5.94 -2.97 -11.87
N GLY A 142 -5.20 -2.26 -11.01
CA GLY A 142 -3.91 -2.71 -10.51
C GLY A 142 -4.05 -3.71 -9.37
N LEU A 143 -4.49 -3.24 -8.20
CA LEU A 143 -4.64 -4.06 -7.01
C LEU A 143 -6.06 -3.98 -6.45
N TYR A 144 -6.66 -5.15 -6.25
CA TYR A 144 -7.92 -5.29 -5.52
C TYR A 144 -7.72 -6.14 -4.26
N LEU A 145 -7.88 -5.53 -3.09
CA LEU A 145 -7.82 -6.22 -1.80
C LEU A 145 -9.20 -6.23 -1.15
N LEU A 146 -9.69 -7.44 -0.91
CA LEU A 146 -10.98 -7.71 -0.30
C LEU A 146 -10.82 -8.52 0.98
N SER A 147 -11.18 -7.93 2.12
CA SER A 147 -11.24 -8.65 3.39
C SER A 147 -12.68 -9.05 3.76
N GLN A 148 -12.81 -10.11 4.56
CA GLN A 148 -14.11 -10.59 5.04
C GLN A 148 -14.77 -9.60 6.03
N ASP A 149 -16.06 -9.80 6.30
CA ASP A 149 -16.77 -9.02 7.33
C ASP A 149 -16.15 -9.28 8.72
N GLY A 150 -15.95 -8.19 9.48
CA GLY A 150 -15.33 -8.24 10.80
C GLY A 150 -13.82 -8.48 10.77
N TYR A 151 -13.15 -8.11 9.68
CA TYR A 151 -11.71 -8.24 9.54
C TYR A 151 -10.97 -7.33 10.54
N LEU A 152 -10.03 -7.92 11.28
CA LEU A 152 -9.28 -7.27 12.35
C LEU A 152 -7.79 -7.06 12.03
N GLY A 153 -7.34 -7.46 10.84
CA GLY A 153 -5.96 -7.29 10.42
C GLY A 153 -5.64 -5.88 9.92
N ASP A 154 -4.36 -5.58 9.91
CA ASP A 154 -3.80 -4.34 9.37
C ASP A 154 -3.46 -4.51 7.88
N VAL A 155 -3.72 -3.47 7.07
CA VAL A 155 -3.40 -3.44 5.64
C VAL A 155 -2.41 -2.32 5.37
N MET A 156 -1.26 -2.63 4.79
CA MET A 156 -0.22 -1.68 4.44
C MET A 156 0.11 -1.77 2.94
N ILE A 157 -0.17 -0.69 2.22
CA ILE A 157 0.22 -0.49 0.82
C ILE A 157 1.29 0.62 0.80
N GLU A 158 2.55 0.23 0.62
CA GLU A 158 3.69 1.13 0.81
C GLU A 158 4.65 1.11 -0.37
N ASN A 159 5.14 2.27 -0.83
CA ASN A 159 6.19 2.34 -1.85
C ASN A 159 5.83 1.60 -3.15
N ASN A 160 4.59 1.72 -3.62
CA ASN A 160 4.17 1.14 -4.90
C ASN A 160 3.89 2.24 -5.93
N THR A 161 4.01 1.86 -7.19
CA THR A 161 3.67 2.72 -8.32
C THR A 161 2.51 2.11 -9.09
N PHE A 162 1.48 2.90 -9.37
CA PHE A 162 0.30 2.51 -10.12
C PHE A 162 0.13 3.45 -11.32
N ILE A 163 0.38 2.94 -12.54
CA ILE A 163 0.31 3.72 -13.77
C ILE A 163 -0.60 3.06 -14.79
N SER A 164 -1.44 3.87 -15.43
CA SER A 164 -2.28 3.44 -16.57
C SER A 164 -3.21 2.28 -16.25
N ASN A 165 -3.63 2.14 -14.99
CA ASN A 165 -4.61 1.13 -14.59
C ASN A 165 -6.04 1.65 -14.77
N SER A 166 -6.96 0.78 -15.12
CA SER A 166 -8.35 1.11 -15.42
C SER A 166 -9.32 0.10 -14.79
N ALA A 167 -10.37 0.63 -14.15
CA ALA A 167 -11.45 -0.15 -13.55
C ALA A 167 -12.75 0.66 -13.53
N ASN A 168 -13.88 0.07 -13.11
CA ASN A 168 -15.07 0.87 -12.85
C ASN A 168 -14.92 1.70 -11.55
N PHE A 169 -14.37 1.10 -10.49
CA PHE A 169 -14.03 1.79 -9.24
C PHE A 169 -12.59 1.46 -8.81
N GLY A 170 -11.86 2.43 -8.27
CA GLY A 170 -10.46 2.21 -7.86
C GLY A 170 -9.62 1.81 -9.07
N GLY A 171 -9.50 2.69 -10.07
CA GLY A 171 -8.78 2.42 -11.32
C GLY A 171 -7.42 1.75 -11.10
N ALA A 172 -6.65 2.27 -10.16
CA ALA A 172 -5.42 1.67 -9.64
C ALA A 172 -5.67 0.68 -8.50
N LEU A 173 -6.27 1.18 -7.42
CA LEU A 173 -6.32 0.50 -6.14
C LEU A 173 -7.73 0.54 -5.58
N SER A 174 -8.24 -0.61 -5.16
CA SER A 174 -9.46 -0.70 -4.37
C SER A 174 -9.20 -1.53 -3.12
N LEU A 175 -9.39 -0.89 -1.97
CA LEU A 175 -9.28 -1.50 -0.65
C LEU A 175 -10.64 -1.46 0.03
N SER A 176 -11.06 -2.60 0.57
CA SER A 176 -12.26 -2.68 1.38
C SER A 176 -11.98 -3.40 2.68
N ARG A 177 -12.39 -2.76 3.79
CA ARG A 177 -12.29 -3.28 5.16
C ARG A 177 -10.84 -3.44 5.63
N GLY A 178 -10.65 -3.34 6.94
CA GLY A 178 -9.32 -3.17 7.52
C GLY A 178 -9.47 -2.60 8.92
N TYR A 179 -8.89 -3.24 9.94
CA TYR A 179 -8.85 -2.61 11.25
C TYR A 179 -8.13 -1.28 11.13
N ARG A 180 -6.89 -1.34 10.64
CA ARG A 180 -6.06 -0.20 10.25
C ARG A 180 -5.66 -0.33 8.78
N ILE A 181 -5.82 0.73 8.00
CA ILE A 181 -5.37 0.79 6.61
C ILE A 181 -4.32 1.89 6.47
N GLU A 182 -3.11 1.55 6.06
CA GLU A 182 -2.05 2.49 5.69
C GLU A 182 -1.78 2.42 4.20
N VAL A 183 -2.01 3.52 3.49
CA VAL A 183 -1.59 3.70 2.10
C VAL A 183 -0.61 4.85 2.08
N ARG A 184 0.68 4.53 1.95
CA ARG A 184 1.73 5.55 2.06
C ARG A 184 2.85 5.44 1.03
N ASN A 185 3.45 6.58 0.71
CA ASN A 185 4.60 6.64 -0.21
C ASN A 185 4.30 5.99 -1.57
N ASN A 186 3.06 6.04 -2.06
CA ASN A 186 2.72 5.47 -3.36
C ASN A 186 2.53 6.56 -4.41
N LEU A 187 2.82 6.20 -5.66
CA LEU A 187 2.53 7.01 -6.83
C LEU A 187 1.29 6.44 -7.55
N PHE A 188 0.27 7.27 -7.72
CA PHE A 188 -0.93 6.94 -8.50
C PHE A 188 -1.07 7.96 -9.63
N THR A 189 -0.75 7.56 -10.86
CA THR A 189 -0.80 8.49 -11.99
C THR A 189 -1.34 7.90 -13.27
N VAL A 190 -2.08 8.72 -14.03
CA VAL A 190 -2.65 8.32 -15.32
C VAL A 190 -3.58 7.09 -15.19
N ASN A 191 -4.19 6.88 -14.02
CA ASN A 191 -5.16 5.81 -13.85
C ASN A 191 -6.56 6.33 -14.23
N HIS A 192 -7.43 5.41 -14.63
CA HIS A 192 -8.76 5.71 -15.11
C HIS A 192 -9.82 4.96 -14.31
N ALA A 193 -10.90 5.65 -13.95
CA ALA A 193 -12.07 5.01 -13.34
C ALA A 193 -13.36 5.38 -14.09
N GLU A 194 -14.14 4.39 -14.56
CA GLU A 194 -15.38 4.68 -15.30
C GLU A 194 -16.38 5.45 -14.41
N SER A 195 -16.62 5.00 -13.17
CA SER A 195 -17.58 5.63 -12.26
C SER A 195 -16.97 6.15 -10.96
N GLY A 196 -15.77 5.71 -10.61
CA GLY A 196 -15.13 5.95 -9.31
C GLY A 196 -13.95 6.92 -9.36
N SER A 197 -12.93 6.59 -8.58
CA SER A 197 -11.65 7.31 -8.48
C SER A 197 -10.50 6.35 -8.81
N ALA A 198 -9.30 6.85 -9.06
CA ALA A 198 -8.10 6.01 -9.20
C ALA A 198 -7.84 5.18 -7.95
N VAL A 199 -8.02 5.77 -6.77
CA VAL A 199 -7.90 5.08 -5.49
C VAL A 199 -9.24 5.06 -4.79
N GLU A 200 -9.68 3.87 -4.36
CA GLU A 200 -10.90 3.68 -3.60
C GLU A 200 -10.58 3.00 -2.26
N ILE A 201 -10.94 3.64 -1.15
CA ILE A 201 -10.81 3.08 0.18
C ILE A 201 -12.16 3.13 0.88
N VAL A 202 -12.70 1.95 1.19
CA VAL A 202 -13.94 1.80 1.94
C VAL A 202 -13.64 1.12 3.27
N ASN A 203 -13.55 1.91 4.32
CA ASN A 203 -13.34 1.42 5.68
C ASN A 203 -14.64 1.44 6.47
N ASN A 204 -15.09 0.27 6.93
CA ASN A 204 -16.27 0.13 7.77
C ASN A 204 -15.93 -0.24 9.22
N ASP A 205 -14.65 -0.39 9.55
CA ASP A 205 -14.15 -1.00 10.78
C ASP A 205 -13.42 0.03 11.66
N ALA A 206 -12.94 -0.39 12.84
CA ALA A 206 -12.89 0.49 14.01
C ALA A 206 -11.66 1.40 14.20
N TRP A 207 -10.47 1.12 13.64
CA TRP A 207 -9.31 2.02 13.88
C TRP A 207 -9.30 3.19 12.90
N GLY A 208 -9.06 2.91 11.62
CA GLY A 208 -9.06 3.97 10.62
C GLY A 208 -8.16 3.79 9.41
N VAL A 209 -8.05 4.88 8.67
CA VAL A 209 -7.27 4.99 7.42
C VAL A 209 -6.21 6.08 7.56
N TYR A 210 -4.97 5.74 7.22
CA TYR A 210 -3.88 6.68 7.01
C TYR A 210 -3.53 6.68 5.52
N PHE A 211 -3.83 7.78 4.84
CA PHE A 211 -3.42 8.00 3.45
C PHE A 211 -2.35 9.09 3.44
N THR A 212 -1.08 8.71 3.46
CA THR A 212 0.01 9.64 3.75
C THR A 212 1.14 9.63 2.73
N ASN A 213 1.73 10.78 2.42
CA ASN A 213 2.93 10.84 1.58
C ASN A 213 2.75 10.22 0.18
N ASN A 214 1.56 10.27 -0.41
CA ASN A 214 1.30 9.77 -1.76
C ASN A 214 1.30 10.91 -2.78
N THR A 215 1.61 10.59 -4.03
CA THR A 215 1.39 11.47 -5.18
C THR A 215 0.26 10.91 -6.03
N VAL A 216 -0.87 11.62 -6.09
CA VAL A 216 -2.07 11.27 -6.85
C VAL A 216 -2.25 12.31 -7.96
N TYR A 217 -1.78 11.97 -9.15
CA TYR A 217 -1.55 12.95 -10.21
C TYR A 217 -2.11 12.52 -11.56
N GLN A 218 -2.85 13.38 -12.25
CA GLN A 218 -3.34 13.09 -13.62
C GLN A 218 -4.25 11.86 -13.72
N ASN A 219 -5.06 11.57 -12.70
CA ASN A 219 -6.04 10.48 -12.78
C ASN A 219 -7.36 10.98 -13.36
N THR A 220 -8.01 10.13 -14.15
CA THR A 220 -9.20 10.49 -14.92
C THR A 220 -10.43 9.69 -14.50
N THR A 221 -11.62 10.24 -14.75
CA THR A 221 -12.87 9.50 -14.60
C THR A 221 -13.94 9.91 -15.61
N ASP A 222 -14.70 8.93 -16.11
CA ASP A 222 -15.85 9.20 -16.99
C ASP A 222 -17.06 9.73 -16.23
N SER A 223 -17.03 9.67 -14.90
CA SER A 223 -18.12 10.17 -14.08
C SER A 223 -18.30 11.68 -14.25
N THR A 224 -19.51 12.09 -14.59
CA THR A 224 -19.91 13.50 -14.62
C THR A 224 -20.57 13.98 -13.31
N HIS A 225 -20.60 13.15 -12.25
CA HIS A 225 -21.24 13.55 -11.01
C HIS A 225 -20.42 14.65 -10.32
N PRO A 226 -21.02 15.79 -9.92
CA PRO A 226 -20.30 16.99 -9.47
C PRO A 226 -19.59 16.84 -8.12
N THR A 227 -19.71 15.68 -7.48
CA THR A 227 -19.03 15.38 -6.21
C THR A 227 -18.10 14.19 -6.35
N ASN A 228 -17.91 13.63 -7.55
CA ASN A 228 -16.96 12.53 -7.74
C ASN A 228 -15.55 13.10 -7.77
N ALA A 229 -14.58 12.24 -7.43
CA ALA A 229 -13.17 12.58 -7.49
C ALA A 229 -12.48 11.65 -8.48
N GLY A 230 -11.56 12.16 -9.29
CA GLY A 230 -10.68 11.35 -10.13
C GLY A 230 -9.53 10.74 -9.34
N GLY A 231 -9.10 11.41 -8.26
CA GLY A 231 -7.96 10.98 -7.43
C GLY A 231 -8.33 9.91 -6.40
N LEU A 232 -8.80 10.35 -5.22
CA LEU A 232 -9.10 9.50 -4.06
C LEU A 232 -10.58 9.54 -3.69
N TYR A 233 -11.21 8.37 -3.61
CA TYR A 233 -12.45 8.15 -2.88
C TYR A 233 -12.17 7.53 -1.52
N LEU A 234 -12.57 8.22 -0.46
CA LEU A 234 -12.44 7.78 0.91
C LEU A 234 -13.82 7.72 1.57
N TYR A 235 -14.19 6.53 2.04
CA TYR A 235 -15.35 6.32 2.89
C TYR A 235 -14.90 5.76 4.24
N ASN A 236 -15.27 6.42 5.33
CA ASN A 236 -15.09 5.90 6.68
C ASN A 236 -16.41 5.82 7.46
N SER A 237 -16.66 4.70 8.15
CA SER A 237 -17.85 4.55 9.00
C SER A 237 -17.76 5.44 10.26
N GLY A 238 -18.90 5.67 10.93
CA GLY A 238 -18.99 6.50 12.14
C GLY A 238 -18.17 6.02 13.35
N THR A 239 -17.59 4.83 13.28
CA THR A 239 -16.74 4.25 14.32
C THR A 239 -15.25 4.33 13.98
N SER A 240 -14.90 4.91 12.84
CA SER A 240 -13.56 4.93 12.25
C SER A 240 -13.02 6.35 12.17
N SER A 241 -11.71 6.53 12.03
CA SER A 241 -11.08 7.81 11.74
C SER A 241 -10.27 7.76 10.44
N ALA A 242 -10.03 8.90 9.80
CA ALA A 242 -9.14 8.95 8.64
C ALA A 242 -8.21 10.17 8.67
N LEU A 243 -6.93 9.95 8.42
CA LEU A 243 -5.93 10.99 8.23
C LEU A 243 -5.43 10.95 6.79
N VAL A 244 -5.58 12.07 6.09
CA VAL A 244 -5.00 12.31 4.77
C VAL A 244 -3.95 13.39 4.93
N ALA A 245 -2.66 13.03 4.85
CA ALA A 245 -1.58 13.98 5.11
C ALA A 245 -0.33 13.85 4.23
N ASN A 246 0.39 14.96 4.01
CA ASN A 246 1.61 15.01 3.19
C ASN A 246 1.43 14.51 1.75
N ASN A 247 0.23 14.56 1.17
CA ASN A 247 0.01 14.07 -0.19
C ASN A 247 0.03 15.22 -1.19
N ILE A 248 0.44 14.92 -2.43
CA ILE A 248 0.16 15.76 -3.59
C ILE A 248 -1.08 15.20 -4.27
N PHE A 249 -2.12 16.01 -4.42
CA PHE A 249 -3.23 15.71 -5.30
C PHE A 249 -3.37 16.79 -6.37
N TRP A 250 -3.08 16.46 -7.63
CA TRP A 250 -3.11 17.48 -8.67
C TRP A 250 -3.48 16.94 -10.05
N ASN A 251 -4.18 17.77 -10.80
CA ASN A 251 -4.64 17.52 -12.16
C ASN A 251 -5.49 16.24 -12.28
N ASN A 252 -6.24 15.90 -11.23
CA ASN A 252 -7.21 14.80 -11.30
C ASN A 252 -8.56 15.32 -11.81
N ASP A 253 -9.30 14.50 -12.56
CA ASP A 253 -10.62 14.86 -13.05
C ASP A 253 -11.61 15.13 -11.90
N ASN A 254 -12.55 16.05 -12.12
CA ASN A 254 -13.53 16.53 -11.14
C ASN A 254 -12.89 17.11 -9.86
N HIS A 255 -12.76 16.28 -8.83
CA HIS A 255 -12.12 16.60 -7.56
C HIS A 255 -10.91 15.71 -7.33
N ASP A 256 -9.94 16.21 -6.57
CA ASP A 256 -8.79 15.41 -6.17
C ASP A 256 -9.17 14.35 -5.15
N VAL A 257 -9.99 14.75 -4.18
CA VAL A 257 -10.40 13.90 -3.07
C VAL A 257 -11.90 14.02 -2.86
N ARG A 258 -12.56 12.89 -2.64
CA ARG A 258 -13.93 12.81 -2.13
C ARG A 258 -13.91 12.04 -0.83
N ALA A 259 -14.27 12.71 0.27
CA ALA A 259 -14.33 12.09 1.59
C ALA A 259 -15.76 12.04 2.13
N THR A 260 -16.27 10.85 2.44
CA THR A 260 -17.65 10.63 2.88
C THR A 260 -17.71 9.67 4.07
N GLY A 261 -18.92 9.45 4.59
CA GLY A 261 -19.15 8.61 5.76
C GLY A 261 -19.14 9.40 7.07
N GLY A 262 -19.40 8.71 8.17
CA GLY A 262 -19.74 9.32 9.45
C GLY A 262 -18.59 9.48 10.45
N GLY A 263 -17.41 8.92 10.16
CA GLY A 263 -16.27 8.95 11.09
C GLY A 263 -15.48 10.25 11.03
N ASP A 264 -14.56 10.46 11.96
CA ASP A 264 -13.73 11.68 11.97
C ASP A 264 -12.71 11.65 10.81
N LYS A 265 -12.54 12.77 10.10
CA LYS A 265 -11.69 12.88 8.92
C LYS A 265 -10.83 14.13 8.99
N TYR A 266 -9.52 13.95 8.85
CA TYR A 266 -8.52 15.00 8.99
C TYR A 266 -7.72 15.15 7.68
N PHE A 267 -7.68 16.36 7.12
CA PHE A 267 -6.97 16.70 5.90
C PHE A 267 -5.87 17.73 6.20
N LYS A 268 -4.61 17.28 6.30
CA LYS A 268 -3.51 18.10 6.83
C LYS A 268 -2.25 18.06 5.95
N TYR A 269 -1.56 19.19 5.77
CA TYR A 269 -0.25 19.21 5.08
C TYR A 269 -0.25 18.61 3.66
N ASN A 270 -1.37 18.67 2.95
CA ASN A 270 -1.46 18.23 1.55
C ASN A 270 -1.27 19.42 0.61
N ASP A 271 -0.82 19.15 -0.60
CA ASP A 271 -0.98 20.04 -1.75
C ASP A 271 -2.13 19.56 -2.63
N TYR A 272 -3.10 20.43 -2.94
CA TYR A 272 -4.33 20.02 -3.62
C TYR A 272 -4.97 21.13 -4.46
N GLN A 273 -5.75 20.77 -5.49
CA GLN A 273 -6.58 21.71 -6.24
C GLN A 273 -7.99 21.83 -5.65
N SER A 274 -8.66 20.70 -5.42
CA SER A 274 -10.02 20.71 -4.88
C SER A 274 -10.41 19.38 -4.22
N PHE A 275 -11.25 19.43 -3.19
CA PHE A 275 -11.88 18.24 -2.64
C PHE A 275 -13.40 18.41 -2.54
N SER A 276 -14.11 17.30 -2.32
CA SER A 276 -15.53 17.27 -2.02
C SER A 276 -15.83 16.40 -0.81
N GLY A 277 -17.01 16.60 -0.22
CA GLY A 277 -17.42 15.94 1.01
C GLY A 277 -17.07 16.75 2.26
N SER A 278 -16.88 16.07 3.38
CA SER A 278 -16.65 16.73 4.68
C SER A 278 -15.39 16.20 5.36
N PHE A 279 -14.58 17.13 5.84
CA PHE A 279 -13.48 16.88 6.77
C PHE A 279 -13.77 17.64 8.06
N ASP A 280 -13.49 17.02 9.20
CA ASP A 280 -13.67 17.59 10.53
C ASP A 280 -12.55 18.60 10.85
N GLU A 281 -11.37 18.38 10.27
CA GLU A 281 -10.26 19.33 10.33
C GLU A 281 -9.58 19.46 8.96
N VAL A 282 -9.41 20.70 8.51
CA VAL A 282 -8.64 21.06 7.32
C VAL A 282 -7.61 22.09 7.74
N THR A 283 -6.32 21.75 7.74
CA THR A 283 -5.27 22.64 8.24
C THR A 283 -3.95 22.46 7.52
N MET A 284 -3.15 23.53 7.45
CA MET A 284 -1.78 23.50 6.92
C MET A 284 -1.64 22.92 5.49
N ASN A 285 -2.71 22.91 4.70
CA ASN A 285 -2.65 22.48 3.30
C ASN A 285 -2.19 23.64 2.40
N ILE A 286 -1.56 23.29 1.28
CA ILE A 286 -1.09 24.20 0.24
C ILE A 286 -1.96 23.99 -1.01
N GLN A 287 -2.09 25.01 -1.85
CA GLN A 287 -2.81 24.94 -3.12
C GLN A 287 -1.98 25.59 -4.22
N VAL A 288 -0.89 24.94 -4.61
CA VAL A 288 0.05 25.45 -5.63
C VAL A 288 0.29 24.38 -6.67
N ALA A 289 0.45 24.76 -7.93
CA ALA A 289 0.77 23.76 -8.94
C ALA A 289 2.10 23.09 -8.58
N PRO A 290 2.16 21.74 -8.46
CA PRO A 290 3.40 21.05 -8.22
C PRO A 290 4.30 21.25 -9.43
N GLU A 291 5.44 21.88 -9.20
CA GLU A 291 6.52 21.97 -10.15
C GLU A 291 7.44 20.77 -9.90
N PHE A 292 7.39 19.80 -10.80
CA PHE A 292 8.30 18.66 -10.79
C PHE A 292 9.54 18.94 -11.64
N GLU A 293 10.64 18.30 -11.29
CA GLU A 293 11.85 18.29 -12.12
C GLU A 293 11.55 17.76 -13.52
N SER A 294 12.34 18.21 -14.50
CA SER A 294 12.18 17.72 -15.87
C SER A 294 12.49 16.22 -15.96
N GLY A 295 11.68 15.49 -16.70
CA GLY A 295 11.88 14.08 -16.94
C GLY A 295 10.56 13.39 -17.26
N TRP A 296 10.65 12.23 -17.90
CA TRP A 296 9.46 11.37 -18.05
C TRP A 296 9.22 10.67 -16.73
N PHE A 297 8.00 10.78 -16.19
CA PHE A 297 7.64 10.22 -14.88
C PHE A 297 8.57 10.66 -13.74
N ASN A 298 9.10 11.88 -13.82
CA ASN A 298 9.81 12.49 -12.71
C ASN A 298 8.81 13.26 -11.86
N TYR A 299 8.59 12.78 -10.64
CA TYR A 299 7.68 13.38 -9.65
C TYR A 299 8.43 14.00 -8.48
N THR A 300 9.74 14.20 -8.61
CA THR A 300 10.56 14.93 -7.65
C THR A 300 10.18 16.40 -7.71
N PRO A 301 9.75 17.03 -6.60
CA PRO A 301 9.53 18.48 -6.57
C PRO A 301 10.83 19.23 -6.90
N VAL A 302 10.74 20.30 -7.69
CA VAL A 302 11.90 21.17 -7.95
C VAL A 302 12.41 21.79 -6.64
N TYR A 303 13.72 22.04 -6.54
CA TYR A 303 14.38 22.54 -5.33
C TYR A 303 13.66 23.69 -4.59
N ASN A 304 13.17 24.70 -5.33
CA ASN A 304 12.53 25.87 -4.75
C ASN A 304 11.01 25.70 -4.55
N SER A 305 10.49 24.49 -4.77
CA SER A 305 9.07 24.19 -4.61
C SER A 305 8.69 24.28 -3.13
N PRO A 306 7.52 24.85 -2.79
CA PRO A 306 7.00 24.82 -1.42
C PRO A 306 6.65 23.41 -0.91
N LEU A 307 6.72 22.40 -1.80
CA LEU A 307 6.53 20.99 -1.44
C LEU A 307 7.79 20.39 -0.81
N VAL A 308 8.95 20.96 -1.09
CA VAL A 308 10.24 20.56 -0.50
C VAL A 308 10.26 21.00 0.97
N ASN A 309 10.49 20.05 1.87
CA ASN A 309 10.39 20.18 3.32
C ASN A 309 9.02 20.71 3.81
N GLY A 310 7.98 20.56 2.99
CA GLY A 310 6.63 21.07 3.29
C GLY A 310 5.79 20.12 4.14
N GLY A 311 6.21 18.87 4.29
CA GLY A 311 5.48 17.84 5.02
C GLY A 311 5.73 17.87 6.53
N THR A 312 5.08 16.95 7.25
CA THR A 312 5.25 16.77 8.69
C THR A 312 5.51 15.32 9.06
N THR A 313 6.06 15.06 10.23
CA THR A 313 6.12 13.73 10.86
C THR A 313 5.09 13.62 11.99
N PRO A 314 4.71 12.40 12.43
CA PRO A 314 4.03 12.22 13.71
C PRO A 314 4.86 12.81 14.87
N PRO A 315 4.22 13.20 15.98
CA PRO A 315 4.94 13.70 17.15
C PRO A 315 5.88 12.61 17.72
N PRO A 316 7.11 12.96 18.16
CA PRO A 316 8.12 11.99 18.60
C PRO A 316 7.75 11.30 19.93
N PHE A 317 6.86 11.91 20.72
CA PHE A 317 6.38 11.36 21.98
C PHE A 317 4.87 11.18 21.90
N VAL A 318 4.44 9.92 21.89
CA VAL A 318 3.04 9.54 21.80
C VAL A 318 2.63 8.86 23.11
N PRO A 319 1.51 9.26 23.75
CA PRO A 319 1.02 8.54 24.93
C PRO A 319 0.60 7.11 24.57
N ILE A 320 0.50 6.22 25.56
CA ILE A 320 0.15 4.81 25.36
C ILE A 320 -1.25 4.56 25.97
N PRO A 321 -2.26 4.08 25.21
CA PRO A 321 -2.22 3.80 23.76
C PRO A 321 -2.14 5.08 22.91
N PRO A 322 -1.56 5.00 21.70
CA PRO A 322 -1.38 6.18 20.86
C PRO A 322 -2.72 6.71 20.35
N PRO A 323 -3.00 8.02 20.47
CA PRO A 323 -4.17 8.62 19.85
C PRO A 323 -4.08 8.52 18.33
N PHE A 324 -5.22 8.39 17.65
CA PHE A 324 -5.29 8.20 16.19
C PHE A 324 -4.39 9.16 15.39
N LEU A 325 -4.47 10.47 15.67
CA LEU A 325 -3.70 11.52 14.99
C LEU A 325 -2.18 11.47 15.24
N SER A 326 -1.75 10.70 16.23
CA SER A 326 -0.34 10.52 16.56
C SER A 326 0.16 9.12 16.21
N ASP A 327 -0.72 8.22 15.76
CA ASP A 327 -0.41 6.82 15.50
C ASP A 327 -0.24 6.53 14.00
N TRP A 328 0.58 7.33 13.32
CA TRP A 328 0.87 7.15 11.89
C TRP A 328 2.37 7.22 11.64
N GLY A 329 2.82 6.76 10.48
CA GLY A 329 4.24 6.75 10.11
C GLY A 329 4.45 7.23 8.69
N VAL A 330 5.65 7.74 8.42
CA VAL A 330 6.05 8.22 7.08
C VAL A 330 6.74 7.14 6.24
N GLY A 331 6.98 5.95 6.79
CA GLY A 331 7.81 4.91 6.14
C GLY A 331 9.31 5.20 6.24
N THR A 332 10.13 4.31 5.70
CA THR A 332 11.60 4.44 5.75
C THR A 332 12.19 5.01 4.47
N HIS A 333 11.61 4.67 3.30
CA HIS A 333 12.09 5.10 2.00
C HIS A 333 10.95 5.62 1.10
N ASP A 334 11.28 6.46 0.13
CA ASP A 334 10.37 6.90 -0.94
C ASP A 334 10.29 5.84 -2.08
N ILE A 335 9.57 6.16 -3.16
CA ILE A 335 9.41 5.24 -4.30
C ILE A 335 10.69 4.98 -5.09
N TYR A 336 11.71 5.82 -4.95
CA TYR A 336 13.03 5.64 -5.58
C TYR A 336 14.05 5.01 -4.62
N GLY A 337 13.62 4.66 -3.40
CA GLY A 337 14.48 4.09 -2.38
C GLY A 337 15.34 5.10 -1.61
N ASN A 338 15.08 6.40 -1.71
CA ASN A 338 15.74 7.41 -0.88
C ASN A 338 15.13 7.42 0.54
N PRO A 339 15.89 7.74 1.60
CA PRO A 339 15.31 7.90 2.95
C PRO A 339 14.21 8.95 2.99
N ARG A 340 13.06 8.64 3.61
CA ARG A 340 11.92 9.57 3.74
C ARG A 340 12.18 10.80 4.59
N ILE A 341 13.05 10.68 5.59
CA ILE A 341 13.39 11.81 6.45
C ILE A 341 14.79 12.26 6.08
N GLN A 342 14.89 13.42 5.46
CA GLN A 342 16.15 14.04 5.06
C GLN A 342 16.33 15.32 5.86
N ASN A 343 17.45 15.45 6.58
CA ASN A 343 17.73 16.62 7.43
C ASN A 343 16.59 16.94 8.44
N ALA A 344 15.95 15.91 8.99
CA ALA A 344 14.81 16.00 9.91
C ALA A 344 13.55 16.67 9.31
N GLN A 345 13.46 16.71 7.98
CA GLN A 345 12.33 17.22 7.21
C GLN A 345 11.86 16.12 6.24
N ILE A 346 10.69 16.36 5.64
CA ILE A 346 10.05 15.46 4.69
C ILE A 346 9.33 16.29 3.62
N ASP A 347 9.44 15.84 2.38
CA ASP A 347 8.74 16.45 1.25
C ASP A 347 7.27 15.99 1.20
N ILE A 348 6.39 16.85 0.69
CA ILE A 348 5.01 16.47 0.38
C ILE A 348 5.03 15.58 -0.87
N GLY A 349 4.38 14.42 -0.81
CA GLY A 349 4.25 13.48 -1.93
C GLY A 349 5.06 12.20 -1.79
N ALA A 350 5.07 11.41 -2.85
CA ALA A 350 5.67 10.07 -2.90
C ALA A 350 7.19 10.06 -3.03
N VAL A 351 7.83 11.19 -3.33
CA VAL A 351 9.24 11.33 -3.65
C VAL A 351 9.89 12.37 -2.75
N GLU A 352 11.08 12.06 -2.22
CA GLU A 352 11.94 13.06 -1.57
C GLU A 352 12.88 13.68 -2.60
N SER A 353 13.01 15.00 -2.55
CA SER A 353 13.96 15.73 -3.35
C SER A 353 15.33 15.66 -2.67
N SER A 354 16.32 15.06 -3.35
CA SER A 354 17.65 14.75 -2.79
C SER A 354 18.54 15.97 -2.54
N HIS A 355 17.97 17.17 -2.45
CA HIS A 355 18.66 18.44 -2.33
C HIS A 355 19.35 18.66 -0.96
N GLY A 356 19.47 17.61 -0.14
CA GLY A 356 20.04 17.61 1.19
C GLY A 356 21.56 17.82 1.27
N ASP A 357 22.30 17.70 0.16
CA ASP A 357 23.74 18.01 0.11
C ASP A 357 24.00 19.51 -0.17
N LEU A 358 23.52 20.35 0.76
CA LEU A 358 23.73 21.81 0.79
C LEU A 358 25.21 22.24 0.85
N ILE A 359 26.15 21.32 0.98
CA ILE A 359 27.59 21.64 1.13
C ILE A 359 28.23 22.11 -0.19
N PHE A 360 27.62 21.82 -1.35
CA PHE A 360 28.25 22.12 -2.65
C PHE A 360 27.47 23.07 -3.56
N ILE A 361 26.34 23.64 -3.13
CA ILE A 361 25.52 24.52 -3.99
C ILE A 361 26.05 25.96 -4.09
N ASP A 362 26.94 26.38 -3.18
CA ASP A 362 27.53 27.73 -3.16
C ASP A 362 28.76 27.90 -4.07
N GLY A 363 28.97 27.01 -5.05
CA GLY A 363 29.86 27.30 -6.18
C GLY A 363 31.34 27.50 -5.84
N PHE A 364 32.01 26.45 -5.35
CA PHE A 364 33.45 26.34 -5.60
C PHE A 364 33.67 25.84 -7.05
N GLU A 365 33.35 26.70 -8.03
CA GLU A 365 33.89 26.66 -9.39
C GLU A 365 34.83 27.85 -9.63
#